data_AF-A0A968LWW6-F1
#
_entry.id   AF-A0A968LWW6-F1
#
_cell.length_a   1.000
_cell.length_b   1.000
_cell.length_c   1.000
_cell.angle_alpha   90.00
_cell.angle_beta   90.00
_cell.angle_gamma   90.00
#
_symmetry.space_group_name_H-M   'P 1'
#
loop_
_entity.id
_entity.type
_entity.pdbx_description
1 polymer ?
#
loop_
_entity_poly.entity_id
_entity_poly.type
_entity_poly.pdbx_seq_one_letter_code
_entity_poly.pdbx_strand_id
1 'polypeptide(L)'
;MFKVVENSRKPVTRTQVHQLVKLFLLVAFSFILTMACHPLAVQESSVSQVQSPECRVVQHKLGEVCIPDDPQRIVALEPRYLADPLLALGIKPIGMSIYVDRGEEKLHGFDS
;
A
#
# COMPACT_ATOMS: atom_id res chain seq x y z
N MET A 1 12.91 -59.24 -37.11
CA MET A 1 11.89 -58.32 -36.58
C MET A 1 12.58 -57.19 -35.85
N PHE A 2 12.87 -56.06 -36.51
CA PHE A 2 13.14 -54.75 -35.87
C PHE A 2 12.97 -53.69 -36.96
N LYS A 3 11.91 -52.86 -36.87
CA LYS A 3 11.82 -51.63 -37.66
C LYS A 3 12.41 -50.50 -36.84
N VAL A 4 13.52 -49.94 -37.32
CA VAL A 4 14.07 -48.68 -36.81
C VAL A 4 13.07 -47.57 -37.17
N VAL A 5 12.49 -46.93 -36.16
CA VAL A 5 11.63 -45.75 -36.32
C VAL A 5 12.55 -44.55 -36.50
N GLU A 6 12.63 -44.06 -37.74
CA GLU A 6 13.44 -42.90 -38.10
C GLU A 6 12.68 -41.61 -37.75
N ASN A 7 13.11 -40.97 -36.66
CA ASN A 7 12.54 -39.73 -36.14
C ASN A 7 12.96 -38.54 -37.03
N SER A 8 12.08 -38.15 -37.96
CA SER A 8 12.28 -37.01 -38.85
C SER A 8 12.14 -35.67 -38.12
N ARG A 9 13.21 -35.21 -37.47
CA ARG A 9 13.32 -33.81 -37.04
C ARG A 9 13.57 -32.92 -38.27
N LYS A 10 12.53 -32.24 -38.74
CA LYS A 10 12.65 -31.25 -39.83
C LYS A 10 13.38 -29.98 -39.34
N PRO A 11 14.21 -29.33 -40.18
CA PRO A 11 14.92 -28.12 -39.81
C PRO A 11 13.95 -26.94 -39.65
N VAL A 12 13.98 -26.31 -38.47
CA VAL A 12 13.17 -25.14 -38.13
C VAL A 12 13.79 -23.89 -38.80
N THR A 13 13.06 -23.25 -39.71
CA THR A 13 13.51 -22.05 -40.41
C THR A 13 13.42 -20.80 -39.51
N ARG A 14 14.23 -19.77 -39.76
CA ARG A 14 14.30 -18.54 -38.93
C ARG A 14 12.95 -17.86 -38.69
N THR A 15 12.04 -17.94 -39.67
CA THR A 15 10.66 -17.43 -39.60
C THR A 15 9.77 -18.27 -38.67
N GLN A 16 10.00 -19.60 -38.62
CA GLN A 16 9.32 -20.51 -37.70
C GLN A 16 9.73 -20.25 -36.25
N VAL A 17 11.01 -19.96 -35.99
CA VAL A 17 11.49 -19.58 -34.65
C VAL A 17 10.84 -18.26 -34.20
N HIS A 18 10.75 -17.26 -35.08
CA HIS A 18 10.09 -15.99 -34.75
C HIS A 18 8.59 -16.18 -34.44
N GLN A 19 7.91 -17.06 -35.17
CA GLN A 19 6.50 -17.39 -34.90
C GLN A 19 6.33 -18.12 -33.56
N LEU A 20 7.22 -19.06 -33.23
CA LEU A 20 7.25 -19.76 -31.93
C LEU A 20 7.53 -18.80 -30.78
N VAL A 21 8.51 -17.90 -30.92
CA VAL A 21 8.83 -16.88 -29.91
C VAL A 21 7.68 -15.90 -29.74
N LYS A 22 7.06 -15.44 -30.83
CA LYS A 22 5.89 -14.56 -30.78
C LYS A 22 4.72 -15.24 -30.08
N LEU A 23 4.45 -16.50 -30.38
CA LEU A 23 3.40 -17.28 -29.72
C LEU A 23 3.69 -17.44 -28.22
N PHE A 24 4.95 -17.75 -27.87
CA PHE A 24 5.38 -17.89 -26.49
C PHE A 24 5.22 -16.58 -25.70
N LEU A 25 5.60 -15.43 -26.29
CA LEU A 25 5.42 -14.11 -25.68
C LEU A 25 3.95 -13.76 -25.48
N LEU A 26 3.08 -14.06 -26.46
CA LEU A 26 1.64 -13.81 -26.35
C LEU A 26 1.00 -14.63 -25.22
N VAL A 27 1.36 -15.91 -25.11
CA VAL A 27 0.88 -16.78 -24.03
C VAL A 27 1.36 -16.29 -22.68
N ALA A 28 2.65 -15.96 -22.54
CA ALA A 28 3.22 -15.45 -21.30
C ALA A 28 2.54 -14.15 -20.84
N PHE A 29 2.32 -13.20 -21.77
CA PHE A 29 1.64 -11.93 -21.46
C PHE A 29 0.19 -12.15 -21.00
N SER A 30 -0.54 -13.07 -21.63
CA SER A 30 -1.91 -13.41 -21.20
C SER A 30 -1.94 -14.01 -19.79
N PHE A 31 -0.96 -14.86 -19.45
CA PHE A 31 -0.90 -15.53 -18.15
C PHE A 31 -0.61 -14.54 -17.02
N ILE A 32 0.27 -13.56 -17.26
CA ILE A 32 0.58 -12.48 -16.33
C ILE A 32 -0.67 -11.65 -16.01
N LEU A 33 -1.48 -11.34 -17.03
CA LEU A 33 -2.74 -10.61 -16.83
C LEU A 33 -3.77 -11.40 -16.03
N THR A 34 -3.81 -12.74 -16.15
CA THR A 34 -4.74 -13.58 -15.39
C THR A 34 -4.35 -13.79 -13.92
N MET A 35 -3.06 -13.74 -13.58
CA MET A 35 -2.59 -13.96 -12.20
C MET A 35 -3.03 -12.86 -11.22
N ALA A 36 -3.33 -11.66 -11.73
CA ALA A 36 -3.82 -10.54 -10.92
C ALA A 36 -5.30 -10.66 -10.52
N CYS A 37 -6.05 -11.61 -11.09
CA CYS A 37 -7.48 -11.82 -10.79
C CYS A 37 -7.75 -12.89 -9.72
N HIS A 38 -6.72 -13.38 -9.02
CA HIS A 38 -6.96 -14.13 -7.79
C HIS A 38 -7.19 -13.14 -6.66
N PRO A 39 -8.42 -12.97 -6.14
CA PRO A 39 -8.58 -12.31 -4.86
C PRO A 39 -7.76 -13.12 -3.86
N LEU A 40 -6.74 -12.48 -3.27
CA LEU A 40 -6.10 -13.01 -2.10
C LEU A 40 -7.23 -13.23 -1.10
N ALA A 41 -7.52 -14.47 -0.76
CA ALA A 41 -8.39 -14.77 0.36
C ALA A 41 -7.66 -14.23 1.60
N VAL A 42 -7.93 -12.96 1.91
CA VAL A 42 -7.62 -12.38 3.21
C VAL A 42 -8.45 -13.22 4.17
N GLN A 43 -7.79 -14.19 4.82
CA GLN A 43 -8.29 -14.74 6.05
C GLN A 43 -8.46 -13.53 6.97
N GLU A 44 -9.70 -13.04 7.09
CA GLU A 44 -10.12 -12.36 8.29
C GLU A 44 -9.86 -13.34 9.43
N SER A 45 -8.67 -13.22 10.01
CA SER A 45 -8.42 -13.71 11.35
C SER A 45 -9.56 -13.16 12.19
N SER A 46 -10.43 -14.06 12.65
CA SER A 46 -11.47 -13.77 13.63
C SER A 46 -10.76 -13.32 14.92
N VAL A 47 -10.38 -12.05 14.95
CA VAL A 47 -10.11 -11.36 16.19
C VAL A 47 -11.44 -11.41 16.91
N SER A 48 -11.48 -12.19 17.99
CA SER A 48 -12.59 -12.29 18.93
C SER A 48 -13.27 -10.94 19.04
N GLN A 49 -14.61 -10.93 18.94
CA GLN A 49 -15.47 -9.78 19.23
C GLN A 49 -15.24 -9.32 20.69
N VAL A 50 -14.11 -8.65 20.93
CA VAL A 50 -14.07 -7.57 21.89
C VAL A 50 -15.03 -6.56 21.30
N GLN A 51 -16.10 -6.24 22.02
CA GLN A 51 -16.99 -5.13 21.66
C GLN A 51 -16.08 -3.97 21.25
N SER A 52 -16.05 -3.67 19.95
CA SER A 52 -15.27 -2.55 19.46
C SER A 52 -15.78 -1.35 20.22
N PRO A 53 -14.92 -0.55 20.88
CA PRO A 53 -15.37 0.72 21.41
C PRO A 53 -16.11 1.45 20.29
N GLU A 54 -17.17 2.16 20.66
CA GLU A 54 -17.85 3.07 19.75
C GLU A 54 -16.77 3.97 19.11
N CYS A 55 -16.80 4.05 17.78
CA CYS A 55 -15.75 4.72 17.02
C CYS A 55 -16.35 5.61 15.95
N ARG A 56 -15.67 6.72 15.71
CA ARG A 56 -15.97 7.67 14.65
C ARG A 56 -15.06 7.43 13.44
N VAL A 57 -15.66 7.28 12.26
CA VAL A 57 -14.92 7.18 11.00
C VAL A 57 -14.56 8.59 10.52
N VAL A 58 -13.28 8.80 10.21
CA VAL A 58 -12.74 10.07 9.71
C VAL A 58 -12.02 9.82 8.39
N GLN A 59 -12.31 10.65 7.37
CA GLN A 59 -11.61 10.64 6.10
C GLN A 59 -10.29 11.43 6.19
N HIS A 60 -9.22 10.87 5.66
CA HIS A 60 -7.93 11.54 5.45
C HIS A 60 -7.39 11.24 4.04
N LYS A 61 -6.24 11.83 3.69
CA LYS A 61 -5.66 11.71 2.34
C LYS A 61 -5.35 10.27 1.89
N LEU A 62 -5.22 9.33 2.83
CA LEU A 62 -4.90 7.92 2.54
C LEU A 62 -6.11 6.99 2.64
N GLY A 63 -7.31 7.53 2.90
CA GLY A 63 -8.52 6.73 3.06
C GLY A 63 -9.31 7.09 4.32
N GLU A 64 -9.95 6.08 4.90
CA GLU A 64 -10.77 6.20 6.11
C GLU A 64 -10.06 5.56 7.30
N VAL A 65 -10.24 6.16 8.48
CA VAL A 65 -9.76 5.61 9.75
C VAL A 65 -10.87 5.67 10.81
N CYS A 66 -11.07 4.57 11.54
CA CYS A 66 -11.97 4.48 12.70
C CYS A 66 -11.18 4.88 13.95
N ILE A 67 -11.55 6.00 14.56
CA ILE A 67 -10.96 6.53 15.79
C ILE A 67 -11.92 6.21 16.94
N PRO A 68 -11.48 5.56 18.03
CA PRO A 68 -12.32 5.34 19.21
C PRO A 68 -12.86 6.67 19.76
N ASP A 69 -14.09 6.68 20.28
CA ASP A 69 -14.72 7.90 20.78
C ASP A 69 -13.99 8.50 21.98
N ASP A 70 -13.39 7.66 22.83
CA ASP A 70 -12.56 8.06 23.96
C ASP A 70 -11.10 7.56 23.82
N PRO A 71 -10.22 8.30 23.11
CA PRO A 71 -8.82 7.94 22.97
C PRO A 71 -8.03 8.28 24.25
N GLN A 72 -7.58 7.25 24.98
CA GLN A 72 -6.84 7.46 26.23
C GLN A 72 -5.42 8.01 26.06
N ARG A 73 -4.80 7.81 24.90
CA ARG A 73 -3.38 8.11 24.65
C ARG A 73 -3.18 8.54 23.20
N ILE A 74 -2.66 9.75 23.00
CA ILE A 74 -2.39 10.33 21.68
C ILE A 74 -0.91 10.67 21.57
N VAL A 75 -0.29 10.30 20.44
CA VAL A 75 1.08 10.70 20.07
C VAL A 75 1.01 11.59 18.84
N ALA A 76 1.58 12.79 18.94
CA ALA A 76 1.55 13.80 17.87
C ALA A 76 2.88 13.83 17.12
N LEU A 77 2.91 13.41 15.86
CA LEU A 77 4.15 13.28 15.08
C LEU A 77 4.56 14.55 14.33
N GLU A 78 3.74 15.59 14.34
CA GLU A 78 4.01 16.88 13.68
C GLU A 78 3.65 18.02 14.63
N PRO A 79 4.60 18.86 15.08
CA PRO A 79 4.36 19.87 16.10
C PRO A 79 3.27 20.87 15.68
N ARG A 80 3.39 21.47 14.49
CA ARG A 80 2.55 22.61 14.10
C ARG A 80 1.12 22.21 13.75
N TYR A 81 0.95 21.06 13.09
CA TYR A 81 -0.35 20.65 12.54
C TYR A 81 -1.08 19.61 13.40
N LEU A 82 -0.39 18.94 14.32
CA LEU A 82 -1.01 17.94 15.20
C LEU A 82 -0.90 18.31 16.68
N ALA A 83 0.28 18.70 17.17
CA ALA A 83 0.45 18.99 18.59
C ALA A 83 -0.26 20.30 19.01
N ASP A 84 -0.06 21.39 18.28
CA ASP A 84 -0.66 22.69 18.64
C ASP A 84 -2.21 22.64 18.68
N PRO A 85 -2.92 22.06 17.69
CA PRO A 85 -4.37 21.92 17.76
C PRO A 85 -4.85 21.02 18.90
N LEU A 86 -4.13 19.93 19.22
CA LEU A 86 -4.47 19.07 20.36
C LEU A 86 -4.39 19.86 21.67
N LEU A 87 -3.32 20.64 21.86
CA LEU A 87 -3.15 21.48 23.04
C LEU A 87 -4.22 22.58 23.13
N ALA A 88 -4.59 23.18 22.00
CA ALA A 88 -5.66 24.18 21.94
C ALA A 88 -7.04 23.61 22.34
N LEU A 89 -7.27 22.32 22.08
CA LEU A 89 -8.46 21.59 22.52
C LEU A 89 -8.38 21.09 23.97
N GLY A 90 -7.30 21.41 24.70
CA GLY A 90 -7.06 20.95 26.07
C GLY A 90 -6.64 19.48 26.16
N ILE A 91 -6.27 18.87 25.03
CA ILE A 91 -5.84 17.46 24.96
C ILE A 91 -4.32 17.41 25.09
N LYS A 92 -3.82 16.70 26.10
CA LYS A 92 -2.38 16.53 26.31
C LYS A 92 -1.89 15.22 25.66
N PRO A 93 -1.12 15.28 24.56
CA PRO A 93 -0.51 14.08 24.01
C PRO A 93 0.54 13.49 24.98
N ILE A 94 0.70 12.16 24.95
CA ILE A 94 1.69 11.45 25.75
C ILE A 94 3.11 11.50 25.14
N GLY A 95 3.20 11.90 23.88
CA GLY A 95 4.45 12.05 23.15
C GLY A 95 4.26 12.97 21.95
N MET A 96 5.28 13.77 21.65
CA MET A 96 5.31 14.66 20.50
C MET A 96 6.65 14.52 19.80
N SER A 97 6.67 14.57 18.47
CA SER A 97 7.94 14.81 17.78
C SER A 97 8.40 16.24 18.07
N ILE A 98 9.71 16.46 18.06
CA ILE A 98 10.28 17.80 18.16
C ILE A 98 10.92 18.14 16.83
N TYR A 99 10.53 19.28 16.26
CA TYR A 99 11.22 19.87 15.13
C TYR A 99 12.02 21.06 15.64
N VAL A 100 13.35 20.92 15.68
CA VAL A 100 14.24 22.03 15.99
C VAL A 100 14.51 22.75 14.68
N ASP A 101 13.77 23.84 14.44
CA ASP A 101 14.12 24.74 13.34
C ASP A 101 15.45 25.42 13.69
N ARG A 102 16.47 25.19 12.86
CA ARG A 102 17.81 25.76 13.06
C ARG A 102 18.03 27.04 12.24
N GLY A 103 16.95 27.61 11.68
CA GLY A 103 16.96 28.86 10.94
C GLY A 103 16.48 30.05 11.77
N GLU A 104 17.09 31.21 11.56
CA GLU A 104 16.69 32.48 12.15
C GLU A 104 15.20 32.74 11.89
N GLU A 105 14.43 32.83 12.98
CA GLU A 105 13.03 33.26 12.96
C GLU A 105 12.98 34.73 12.53
N LYS A 106 13.01 34.98 11.22
CA LYS A 106 12.57 36.26 10.68
C LYS A 106 11.06 36.32 10.88
N LEU A 107 10.68 36.90 12.01
CA LEU A 107 9.35 37.41 12.25
C LEU A 107 8.99 38.37 11.11
N HIS A 108 8.33 37.86 10.08
CA HIS A 108 7.58 38.72 9.17
C HIS A 108 6.38 39.21 9.96
N GLY A 109 6.58 40.37 10.59
CA GLY A 109 5.54 41.11 11.26
C GLY A 109 4.32 41.26 10.35
N PHE A 110 3.16 41.06 10.96
CA PHE A 110 1.92 41.66 10.52
C PHE A 110 2.16 43.16 10.27
N ASP A 111 2.27 43.56 9.00
CA ASP A 111 2.02 44.94 8.63
C ASP A 111 0.53 45.06 8.29
N SER A 112 -0.16 45.85 9.11
CA SER A 112 -1.51 46.38 8.88
C SER A 112 -1.45 47.62 8.00
#